data_AF-A0A2H9LSF3-F1
#
_entry.id   AF-A0A2H9LSF3-F1
#
_cell.length_a   1.000
_cell.length_b   1.000
_cell.length_c   1.000
_cell.angle_alpha   90.00
_cell.angle_beta   90.00
_cell.angle_gamma   90.00
#
_symmetry.space_group_name_H-M   'P 1'
#
loop_
_entity.id
_entity.type
_entity.pdbx_description
1 polymer ?
#
loop_
_entity_poly.entity_id
_entity_poly.type
_entity_poly.pdbx_seq_one_letter_code
_entity_poly.pdbx_strand_id
1 'polypeptide(L)'
;MILNGKVVDGILDKAKITEFDVFVAAHDDDDKNFSSCLYIKDNGYKVNQMLAIVQNGKFEKYVAEKGILTVSPERAVAKILLRYMAGDPKLTERITSAGETELMPIEIEPGSMLEGKKISTIPIKLYKDYTIVGVYRGKNKEGERVIMADENCILEAGDILQLHIHPQDHKKVEQYIRK
;
A
#
# COMPACT_ATOMS: atom_id res chain seq x y z
N MET A 1 28.16 -11.46 -9.84
CA MET A 1 29.43 -11.00 -9.23
C MET A 1 29.23 -10.92 -7.73
N ILE A 2 30.22 -11.31 -6.92
CA ILE A 2 30.19 -11.15 -5.46
C ILE A 2 31.44 -10.37 -5.06
N LEU A 3 31.27 -9.29 -4.30
CA LEU A 3 32.37 -8.44 -3.83
C LEU A 3 32.36 -8.42 -2.30
N ASN A 4 33.54 -8.54 -1.69
CA ASN A 4 33.70 -8.50 -0.23
C ASN A 4 34.37 -7.19 0.18
N GLY A 5 33.67 -6.39 0.99
CA GLY A 5 34.14 -5.12 1.52
C GLY A 5 32.99 -4.24 2.01
N LYS A 6 33.31 -3.06 2.55
CA LYS A 6 32.30 -2.12 3.05
C LYS A 6 32.01 -1.05 2.01
N VAL A 7 30.79 -0.51 2.07
CA VAL A 7 30.31 0.60 1.21
C VAL A 7 31.30 1.79 1.20
N VAL A 8 31.96 2.05 2.33
CA VAL A 8 32.93 3.14 2.50
C VAL A 8 34.34 2.86 1.99
N ASP A 9 34.65 1.61 1.59
CA ASP A 9 36.01 1.16 1.24
C ASP A 9 36.27 1.18 -0.29
N GLY A 10 35.61 2.06 -1.04
CA GLY A 10 35.75 2.17 -2.51
C GLY A 10 35.23 0.96 -3.30
N ILE A 11 34.52 0.04 -2.64
CA ILE A 11 33.95 -1.15 -3.29
C ILE A 11 32.87 -0.79 -4.32
N LEU A 12 32.21 0.36 -4.14
CA LEU A 12 31.15 0.83 -5.01
C LEU A 12 31.64 1.16 -6.42
N ASP A 13 32.85 1.69 -6.55
CA ASP A 13 33.49 1.96 -7.84
C ASP A 13 33.85 0.66 -8.55
N LYS A 14 34.41 -0.31 -7.82
CA LYS A 14 34.68 -1.66 -8.33
C LYS A 14 33.41 -2.36 -8.77
N ALA A 15 32.32 -2.15 -8.03
CA ALA A 15 31.01 -2.66 -8.36
C ALA A 15 30.37 -1.92 -9.53
N LYS A 16 30.88 -0.74 -9.91
CA LYS A 16 30.28 0.17 -10.88
C LYS A 16 28.81 0.48 -10.56
N ILE A 17 28.56 0.87 -9.31
CA ILE A 17 27.18 1.04 -8.81
C ILE A 17 26.29 1.94 -9.68
N THR A 18 26.86 2.92 -10.38
CA THR A 18 26.13 3.85 -11.28
C THR A 18 25.60 3.20 -12.55
N GLU A 19 26.02 1.98 -12.89
CA GLU A 19 25.46 1.20 -14.01
C GLU A 19 24.17 0.47 -13.60
N PHE A 20 23.80 0.47 -12.31
CA PHE A 20 22.59 -0.20 -11.80
C PHE A 20 21.44 0.79 -11.58
N ASP A 21 20.23 0.32 -11.85
CA ASP A 21 19.01 1.11 -11.61
C ASP A 21 18.66 1.21 -10.13
N VAL A 22 18.97 0.18 -9.34
CA VAL A 22 18.49 0.05 -7.97
C VAL A 22 19.63 -0.39 -7.05
N PHE A 23 19.78 0.33 -5.93
CA PHE A 23 20.60 -0.11 -4.79
C PHE A 23 19.69 -0.59 -3.66
N VAL A 24 20.02 -1.74 -3.07
CA VAL A 24 19.29 -2.32 -1.93
C VAL A 24 20.24 -2.55 -0.78
N ALA A 25 19.99 -1.89 0.35
CA ALA A 25 20.69 -2.14 1.60
C ALA A 25 19.87 -3.10 2.49
N ALA A 26 20.43 -4.27 2.77
CA ALA A 26 19.75 -5.37 3.46
C ALA A 26 20.63 -6.02 4.53
N HIS A 27 21.38 -5.21 5.28
CA HIS A 27 22.05 -5.62 6.50
C HIS A 27 21.01 -5.93 7.59
N ASP A 28 21.39 -6.74 8.59
CA ASP A 28 20.59 -7.00 9.80
C ASP A 28 20.40 -5.79 10.73
N ASP A 29 20.98 -4.65 10.36
CA ASP A 29 21.08 -3.44 11.17
C ASP A 29 20.59 -2.24 10.34
N ASP A 30 19.48 -1.64 10.79
CA ASP A 30 18.81 -0.53 10.11
C ASP A 30 19.75 0.68 9.92
N ASP A 31 20.62 0.96 10.90
CA ASP A 31 21.53 2.10 10.86
C ASP A 31 22.56 1.94 9.75
N LYS A 32 23.02 0.71 9.50
CA LYS A 32 23.90 0.40 8.37
C LYS A 32 23.17 0.51 7.04
N ASN A 33 21.90 0.14 6.99
CA ASN A 33 21.11 0.26 5.77
C ASN A 33 20.89 1.72 5.38
N PHE A 34 20.54 2.57 6.34
CA PHE A 34 20.43 4.00 6.12
C PHE A 34 21.77 4.64 5.79
N SER A 35 22.80 4.36 6.60
CA SER A 35 24.14 4.94 6.39
C SER A 35 24.72 4.57 5.03
N SER A 36 24.44 3.36 4.53
CA SER A 36 24.87 2.94 3.19
C SER A 36 24.21 3.77 2.09
N CYS A 37 22.88 3.91 2.13
CA CYS A 37 22.14 4.73 1.16
C CYS A 37 22.55 6.21 1.22
N LEU A 38 22.71 6.75 2.43
CA LEU A 38 23.15 8.13 2.65
C LEU A 38 24.57 8.34 2.12
N TYR A 39 25.50 7.44 2.43
CA TYR A 39 26.87 7.52 1.92
C TYR A 39 26.90 7.56 0.39
N ILE A 40 26.11 6.72 -0.28
CA ILE A 40 26.02 6.70 -1.75
C ILE A 40 25.53 8.06 -2.28
N LYS A 41 24.46 8.61 -1.68
CA LYS A 41 23.94 9.94 -2.06
C LYS A 41 24.95 11.06 -1.81
N ASP A 42 25.53 11.10 -0.61
CA ASP A 42 26.40 12.17 -0.17
C ASP A 42 27.74 12.19 -0.93
N ASN A 43 28.18 11.03 -1.44
CA ASN A 43 29.37 10.91 -2.28
C ASN A 43 29.07 11.04 -3.79
N GLY A 44 27.85 11.43 -4.16
CA GLY A 44 27.52 11.81 -5.54
C GLY A 44 27.31 10.64 -6.51
N TYR A 45 27.22 9.41 -6.01
CA TYR A 45 26.86 8.26 -6.84
C TYR A 45 25.42 8.42 -7.33
N LYS A 46 25.23 8.37 -8.65
CA LYS A 46 23.91 8.46 -9.28
C LYS A 46 23.32 7.08 -9.44
N VAL A 47 22.35 6.75 -8.59
CA VAL A 47 21.53 5.53 -8.66
C VAL A 47 20.07 5.96 -8.74
N ASN A 48 19.29 5.34 -9.64
CA ASN A 48 17.92 5.78 -9.92
C ASN A 48 16.99 5.58 -8.73
N GLN A 49 17.14 4.47 -8.00
CA GLN A 49 16.33 4.17 -6.82
C GLN A 49 17.17 3.52 -5.71
N MET A 50 16.87 3.85 -4.45
CA MET A 50 17.51 3.21 -3.29
C MET A 50 16.44 2.64 -2.37
N LEU A 51 16.64 1.40 -1.91
CA LEU A 51 15.79 0.72 -0.93
C LEU A 51 16.60 0.35 0.31
N ALA A 52 16.07 0.63 1.49
CA ALA A 52 16.58 0.15 2.76
C ALA A 52 15.59 -0.86 3.36
N ILE A 53 16.06 -2.07 3.66
CA ILE A 53 15.29 -3.04 4.44
C ILE A 53 15.40 -2.65 5.90
N VAL A 54 14.27 -2.49 6.59
CA VAL A 54 14.24 -1.96 7.97
C VAL A 54 13.34 -2.78 8.87
N GLN A 55 13.80 -3.08 10.07
CA GLN A 55 12.96 -3.69 11.11
C GLN A 55 12.11 -2.61 11.78
N ASN A 56 12.73 -1.47 12.11
CA ASN A 56 12.09 -0.39 12.83
C ASN A 56 11.79 0.83 11.94
N GLY A 57 10.52 1.24 11.90
CA GLY A 57 10.05 2.40 11.14
C GLY A 57 10.42 3.77 11.71
N LYS A 58 11.19 3.86 12.80
CA LYS A 58 11.57 5.12 13.47
C LYS A 58 12.06 6.21 12.52
N PHE A 59 12.80 5.83 11.49
CA PHE A 59 13.40 6.77 10.52
C PHE A 59 12.71 6.78 9.16
N GLU A 60 11.67 5.97 8.93
CA GLU A 60 11.01 5.77 7.62
C GLU A 60 10.65 7.11 6.94
N LYS A 61 10.02 8.03 7.68
CA LYS A 61 9.66 9.34 7.14
C LYS A 61 10.89 10.17 6.73
N TYR A 62 11.93 10.18 7.56
CA TYR A 62 13.15 10.95 7.32
C TYR A 62 13.92 10.45 6.08
N VAL A 63 14.05 9.13 5.92
CA VAL A 63 14.71 8.56 4.73
C VAL A 63 13.86 8.70 3.47
N ALA A 64 12.52 8.60 3.59
CA ALA A 64 11.62 8.84 2.47
C ALA A 64 11.75 10.27 1.91
N GLU A 65 11.90 11.28 2.78
CA GLU A 65 12.17 12.67 2.37
C GLU A 65 13.49 12.82 1.59
N LYS A 66 14.44 11.91 1.81
CA LYS A 66 15.69 11.82 1.04
C LYS A 66 15.56 10.99 -0.22
N GLY A 67 14.38 10.52 -0.60
CA GLY A 67 14.15 9.68 -1.76
C GLY A 67 14.73 8.27 -1.60
N ILE A 68 14.78 7.76 -0.38
CA ILE A 68 15.14 6.37 -0.08
C ILE A 68 13.85 5.66 0.34
N LEU A 69 13.49 4.61 -0.40
CA LEU A 69 12.33 3.79 -0.06
C LEU A 69 12.69 2.84 1.08
N THR A 70 11.74 2.58 1.97
CA THR A 70 11.91 1.61 3.06
C THR A 70 10.98 0.43 2.90
N VAL A 71 11.49 -0.76 3.17
CA VAL A 71 10.71 -1.99 3.21
C VAL A 71 10.87 -2.63 4.56
N SER A 72 9.77 -2.88 5.26
CA SER A 72 9.77 -3.62 6.53
C SER A 72 9.14 -5.00 6.34
N PRO A 73 9.95 -6.08 6.25
CA PRO A 73 9.45 -7.44 6.15
C PRO A 73 8.55 -7.80 7.34
N GLU A 74 8.92 -7.37 8.54
CA GLU A 74 8.15 -7.62 9.76
C GLU A 74 6.76 -6.99 9.70
N ARG A 75 6.64 -5.73 9.24
CA ARG A 75 5.34 -5.09 9.00
C ARG A 75 4.56 -5.79 7.90
N ALA A 76 5.23 -6.25 6.84
CA ALA A 76 4.56 -6.98 5.76
C ALA A 76 3.95 -8.30 6.28
N VAL A 77 4.69 -9.04 7.10
CA VAL A 77 4.23 -10.26 7.76
C VAL A 77 3.13 -9.97 8.78
N ALA A 78 3.28 -8.95 9.62
CA ALA A 78 2.26 -8.55 10.58
C ALA A 78 0.95 -8.18 9.88
N LYS A 79 1.01 -7.47 8.75
CA LYS A 79 -0.16 -7.20 7.92
C LYS A 79 -0.82 -8.50 7.47
N ILE A 80 -0.07 -9.46 6.92
CA ILE A 80 -0.58 -10.77 6.50
C ILE A 80 -1.28 -11.49 7.67
N LEU A 81 -0.66 -11.54 8.85
CA LEU A 81 -1.19 -12.21 10.03
C LEU A 81 -2.48 -11.57 10.55
N LEU A 82 -2.55 -10.23 10.57
CA LEU A 82 -3.78 -9.52 10.93
C LEU A 82 -4.93 -9.86 9.98
N ARG A 83 -4.65 -10.04 8.68
CA ARG A 83 -5.67 -10.48 7.71
C ARG A 83 -6.22 -11.84 8.09
N TYR A 84 -5.31 -12.75 8.40
CA TYR A 84 -5.66 -14.12 8.75
C TYR A 84 -6.47 -14.18 10.06
N MET A 85 -6.07 -13.43 11.08
CA MET A 85 -6.74 -13.43 12.38
C MET A 85 -8.12 -12.77 12.37
N ALA A 86 -8.35 -11.77 11.51
CA ALA A 86 -9.65 -11.11 11.42
C ALA A 86 -10.74 -12.00 10.79
N GLY A 87 -10.38 -13.16 10.23
CA GLY A 87 -11.32 -14.07 9.58
C GLY A 87 -11.96 -13.51 8.31
N ASP A 88 -11.53 -12.33 7.86
CA ASP A 88 -12.10 -11.62 6.72
C ASP A 88 -11.05 -11.50 5.60
N PRO A 89 -11.26 -12.13 4.42
CA PRO A 89 -10.39 -11.93 3.26
C PRO A 89 -10.37 -10.47 2.79
N LYS A 90 -11.29 -9.64 3.27
CA LYS A 90 -11.45 -8.22 2.96
C LYS A 90 -10.65 -7.32 3.90
N LEU A 91 -9.53 -7.79 4.45
CA LEU A 91 -8.78 -6.94 5.37
C LEU A 91 -8.24 -5.71 4.64
N THR A 92 -8.71 -4.56 5.11
CA THR A 92 -8.37 -3.21 4.72
C THR A 92 -6.88 -3.03 4.37
N GLU A 93 -6.59 -2.67 3.12
CA GLU A 93 -5.22 -2.29 2.74
C GLU A 93 -4.96 -0.86 3.19
N ARG A 94 -4.17 -0.67 4.24
CA ARG A 94 -3.59 0.64 4.59
C ARG A 94 -2.69 1.11 3.44
N ILE A 95 -3.16 2.08 2.65
CA ILE A 95 -2.45 2.60 1.47
C ILE A 95 -1.38 3.60 1.87
N THR A 96 -1.66 4.47 2.85
CA THR A 96 -0.77 5.62 3.06
C THR A 96 0.39 5.29 3.99
N SER A 97 1.56 5.83 3.67
CA SER A 97 2.79 5.74 4.47
C SER A 97 2.63 6.24 5.91
N ALA A 98 1.63 7.11 6.15
CA ALA A 98 1.28 7.63 7.47
C ALA A 98 0.08 6.91 8.14
N GLY A 99 -0.60 5.98 7.45
CA GLY A 99 -1.79 5.30 7.98
C GLY A 99 -3.01 6.21 8.19
N GLU A 100 -3.02 7.37 7.55
CA GLU A 100 -4.10 8.37 7.64
C GLU A 100 -5.38 7.91 6.92
N THR A 101 -5.26 7.08 5.89
CA THR A 101 -6.41 6.57 5.13
C THR A 101 -6.14 5.14 4.65
N GLU A 102 -7.21 4.40 4.41
CA GLU A 102 -7.17 2.97 4.15
C GLU A 102 -8.12 2.58 3.00
N LEU A 103 -7.85 1.48 2.30
CA LEU A 103 -8.83 0.86 1.40
C LEU A 103 -9.65 -0.16 2.16
N MET A 104 -10.90 0.17 2.41
CA MET A 104 -11.87 -0.71 3.02
C MET A 104 -12.77 -1.34 1.94
N PRO A 105 -12.62 -2.63 1.65
CA PRO A 105 -13.62 -3.40 0.90
C PRO A 105 -14.95 -3.54 1.67
N ILE A 106 -16.08 -3.38 0.98
CA ILE A 106 -17.43 -3.57 1.52
C ILE A 106 -18.26 -4.42 0.55
N GLU A 107 -18.94 -5.47 1.04
CA GLU A 107 -19.92 -6.20 0.23
C GLU A 107 -21.23 -5.42 0.13
N ILE A 108 -21.84 -5.46 -1.05
CA ILE A 108 -23.24 -5.10 -1.24
C ILE A 108 -24.07 -6.35 -0.96
N GLU A 109 -24.66 -6.43 0.22
CA GLU A 109 -25.58 -7.52 0.56
C GLU A 109 -26.91 -7.38 -0.21
N PRO A 110 -27.62 -8.49 -0.51
CA PRO A 110 -28.97 -8.44 -1.07
C PRO A 110 -29.90 -7.59 -0.20
N GLY A 111 -30.61 -6.64 -0.80
CA GLY A 111 -31.48 -5.69 -0.10
C GLY A 111 -30.76 -4.45 0.43
N SER A 112 -29.46 -4.28 0.18
CA SER A 112 -28.73 -3.04 0.51
C SER A 112 -29.33 -1.83 -0.22
N MET A 113 -29.30 -0.66 0.43
CA MET A 113 -29.69 0.61 -0.20
C MET A 113 -28.86 0.99 -1.43
N LEU A 114 -27.68 0.38 -1.61
CA LEU A 114 -26.83 0.56 -2.77
C LEU A 114 -27.17 -0.39 -3.93
N GLU A 115 -27.92 -1.46 -3.70
CA GLU A 115 -28.30 -2.40 -4.75
C GLU A 115 -29.11 -1.70 -5.86
N GLY A 116 -28.70 -1.90 -7.11
CA GLY A 116 -29.32 -1.28 -8.29
C GLY A 116 -29.07 0.22 -8.42
N LYS A 117 -28.27 0.84 -7.53
CA LYS A 117 -27.91 2.26 -7.65
C LYS A 117 -26.76 2.45 -8.61
N LYS A 118 -26.87 3.49 -9.43
CA LYS A 118 -25.77 4.00 -10.24
C LYS A 118 -24.84 4.81 -9.33
N ILE A 119 -23.52 4.66 -9.45
CA ILE A 119 -22.54 5.34 -8.58
C ILE A 119 -22.83 6.86 -8.52
N SER A 120 -22.99 7.52 -9.67
CA SER A 120 -23.35 8.96 -9.74
C SER A 120 -24.61 9.39 -8.98
N THR A 121 -25.51 8.46 -8.67
CA THR A 121 -26.77 8.74 -7.95
C THR A 121 -26.67 8.57 -6.44
N ILE A 122 -25.56 8.01 -5.95
CA ILE A 122 -25.28 7.88 -4.53
C ILE A 122 -25.11 9.32 -3.97
N PRO A 123 -25.68 9.67 -2.82
CA PRO A 123 -25.66 11.05 -2.35
C PRO A 123 -24.22 11.56 -2.14
N ILE A 124 -23.91 12.75 -2.67
CA ILE A 124 -22.62 13.47 -2.53
C ILE A 124 -22.14 13.57 -1.06
N LYS A 125 -23.06 13.53 -0.09
CA LYS A 125 -22.72 13.52 1.35
C LYS A 125 -21.91 12.30 1.78
N LEU A 126 -22.00 11.18 1.07
CA LEU A 126 -21.18 10.00 1.33
C LEU A 126 -19.75 10.13 0.81
N TYR A 127 -19.57 10.85 -0.31
CA TYR A 127 -18.26 11.01 -0.95
C TYR A 127 -17.28 11.93 -0.22
N LYS A 128 -17.74 12.70 0.78
CA LYS A 128 -16.84 13.58 1.54
C LYS A 128 -15.93 12.81 2.50
N ASP A 129 -16.39 11.65 2.99
CA ASP A 129 -15.70 10.88 4.02
C ASP A 129 -15.04 9.60 3.44
N TYR A 130 -15.43 9.20 2.22
CA TYR A 130 -14.79 8.11 1.48
C TYR A 130 -14.91 8.27 -0.05
N THR A 131 -14.07 7.57 -0.81
CA THR A 131 -14.13 7.50 -2.28
C THR A 131 -14.22 6.06 -2.74
N ILE A 132 -15.14 5.73 -3.65
CA ILE A 132 -15.16 4.40 -4.29
C ILE A 132 -14.04 4.36 -5.32
N VAL A 133 -13.05 3.50 -5.15
CA VAL A 133 -11.90 3.37 -6.06
C VAL A 133 -12.03 2.21 -7.04
N GLY A 134 -12.91 1.26 -6.76
CA GLY A 134 -13.15 0.10 -7.62
C GLY A 134 -14.35 -0.72 -7.17
N VAL A 135 -14.91 -1.50 -8.10
CA VAL A 135 -15.97 -2.47 -7.83
C VAL A 135 -15.50 -3.83 -8.32
N TYR A 136 -15.46 -4.84 -7.45
CA TYR A 136 -15.18 -6.22 -7.82
C TYR A 136 -16.50 -6.99 -7.94
N ARG A 137 -16.77 -7.55 -9.12
CA ARG A 137 -18.03 -8.27 -9.41
C ARG A 137 -17.77 -9.70 -9.84
N GLY A 138 -18.31 -10.64 -9.09
CA GLY A 138 -18.31 -12.07 -9.42
C GLY A 138 -16.93 -12.73 -9.29
N LYS A 139 -16.95 -14.03 -8.96
CA LYS A 139 -15.80 -14.93 -9.08
C LYS A 139 -15.94 -15.73 -10.36
N ASN A 140 -15.11 -15.46 -11.37
CA ASN A 140 -14.97 -16.38 -12.50
C ASN A 140 -13.84 -17.38 -12.18
N LYS A 141 -13.70 -18.44 -13.01
CA LYS A 141 -12.67 -19.48 -12.82
C LYS A 141 -11.23 -18.94 -12.93
N GLU A 142 -11.06 -17.68 -13.32
CA GLU A 142 -9.78 -16.98 -13.52
C GLU A 142 -9.52 -15.89 -12.46
N GLY A 143 -10.48 -15.61 -11.56
CA GLY A 143 -10.36 -14.59 -10.51
C GLY A 143 -11.61 -13.72 -10.34
N GLU A 144 -11.47 -12.61 -9.63
CA GLU A 144 -12.53 -11.61 -9.48
C GLU A 144 -12.47 -10.62 -10.66
N ARG A 145 -13.60 -10.29 -11.29
CA ARG A 145 -13.62 -9.27 -12.35
C ARG A 145 -13.59 -7.90 -11.71
N VAL A 146 -12.51 -7.14 -11.96
CA VAL A 146 -12.40 -5.74 -11.57
C VAL A 146 -13.20 -4.89 -12.56
N ILE A 147 -14.22 -4.19 -12.08
CA ILE A 147 -14.95 -3.15 -12.80
C ILE A 147 -14.44 -1.81 -12.28
N MET A 148 -13.96 -0.97 -13.21
CA MET A 148 -13.61 0.41 -12.86
C MET A 148 -14.85 1.11 -12.34
N ALA A 149 -14.74 1.72 -11.16
CA ALA A 149 -15.83 2.45 -10.54
C ALA A 149 -16.05 3.78 -11.28
N ASP A 150 -16.66 3.72 -12.45
CA ASP A 150 -17.08 4.91 -13.18
C ASP A 150 -18.46 5.40 -12.72
N GLU A 151 -18.81 6.62 -13.11
CA GLU A 151 -20.08 7.24 -12.75
C GLU A 151 -21.32 6.48 -13.24
N ASN A 152 -21.15 5.60 -14.23
CA ASN A 152 -22.19 4.82 -14.89
C ASN A 152 -22.36 3.41 -14.37
N CYS A 153 -21.42 2.93 -13.56
CA CYS A 153 -21.49 1.63 -12.91
C CYS A 153 -22.77 1.53 -12.06
N ILE A 154 -23.60 0.52 -12.38
CA ILE A 154 -24.77 0.13 -11.59
C ILE A 154 -24.32 -0.97 -10.65
N LEU A 155 -24.51 -0.75 -9.36
CA LEU A 155 -24.11 -1.66 -8.31
C LEU A 155 -25.08 -2.84 -8.18
N GLU A 156 -24.55 -4.04 -7.92
CA GLU A 156 -25.31 -5.29 -7.81
C GLU A 156 -25.02 -5.97 -6.46
N ALA A 157 -25.98 -6.76 -5.97
CA ALA A 157 -25.75 -7.61 -4.81
C ALA A 157 -24.61 -8.60 -5.09
N GLY A 158 -23.71 -8.75 -4.12
CA GLY A 158 -22.48 -9.54 -4.23
C GLY A 158 -21.28 -8.76 -4.78
N ASP A 159 -21.44 -7.49 -5.19
CA ASP A 159 -20.31 -6.62 -5.47
C ASP A 159 -19.48 -6.36 -4.21
N ILE A 160 -18.16 -6.25 -4.39
CA ILE A 160 -17.25 -5.74 -3.37
C ILE A 160 -16.79 -4.34 -3.79
N LEU A 161 -17.24 -3.32 -3.07
CA LEU A 161 -16.79 -1.94 -3.24
C LEU A 161 -15.46 -1.73 -2.53
N GLN A 162 -14.43 -1.28 -3.23
CA GLN A 162 -13.20 -0.82 -2.61
C GLN A 162 -13.34 0.66 -2.27
N LEU A 163 -13.32 1.01 -0.99
CA LEU A 163 -13.47 2.39 -0.52
C LEU A 163 -12.16 2.93 0.01
N HIS A 164 -11.70 4.08 -0.47
CA HIS A 164 -10.67 4.86 0.20
C HIS A 164 -11.32 5.72 1.30
N ILE A 165 -10.97 5.48 2.56
CA ILE A 165 -11.69 6.05 3.72
C ILE A 165 -10.74 6.35 4.90
N HIS A 166 -11.13 7.27 5.78
CA HIS A 166 -10.44 7.50 7.05
C HIS A 166 -10.92 6.49 8.12
N PRO A 167 -10.03 5.92 8.96
CA PRO A 167 -10.41 4.88 9.95
C PRO A 167 -11.58 5.24 10.87
N GLN A 168 -11.73 6.52 11.20
CA GLN A 168 -12.79 7.03 12.08
C GLN A 168 -14.20 6.91 11.48
N ASP A 169 -14.30 6.82 10.15
CA ASP A 169 -15.57 6.83 9.42
C ASP A 169 -16.08 5.43 9.05
N HIS A 170 -15.30 4.36 9.31
CA HIS A 170 -15.64 2.97 8.97
C HIS A 170 -17.05 2.58 9.45
N LYS A 171 -17.34 2.77 10.74
CA LYS A 171 -18.63 2.38 11.34
C LYS A 171 -19.82 3.14 10.73
N LYS A 172 -19.62 4.41 10.40
CA LYS A 172 -20.67 5.27 9.83
C LYS A 172 -21.05 4.80 8.43
N VAL A 173 -20.05 4.42 7.63
CA VAL A 173 -20.26 3.91 6.27
C VAL A 173 -20.86 2.52 6.27
N GLU A 174 -20.36 1.59 7.11
CA GLU A 174 -20.96 0.25 7.24
C GLU A 174 -22.45 0.30 7.62
N GLN A 175 -22.81 1.14 8.59
CA GLN A 175 -24.21 1.28 9.03
C GLN A 175 -25.13 1.88 7.96
N TYR A 176 -24.58 2.69 7.05
CA TYR A 176 -25.36 3.25 5.95
C TYR A 176 -25.58 2.21 4.85
N ILE A 177 -24.55 1.45 4.49
CA ILE A 177 -24.60 0.49 3.38
C ILE A 177 -25.45 -0.74 3.72
N ARG A 178 -25.48 -1.15 5.00
CA ARG A 178 -26.31 -2.27 5.49
C ARG A 178 -27.78 -1.94 5.74
N LYS A 179 -28.14 -0.65 5.82
CA LYS A 179 -29.54 -0.21 5.89
C LYS A 179 -30.12 -0.11 4.49
#